data_AF-A0A504YNW4-F1
#
_entry.id   AF-A0A504YNW4-F1
#
_cell.length_a   1.000
_cell.length_b   1.000
_cell.length_c   1.000
_cell.angle_alpha   90.00
_cell.angle_beta   90.00
_cell.angle_gamma   90.00
#
_symmetry.space_group_name_H-M   'P 1'
#
loop_
_entity.id
_entity.type
_entity.pdbx_description
1 polymer ?
#
loop_
_entity_poly.entity_id
_entity_poly.type
_entity_poly.pdbx_seq_one_letter_code
_entity_poly.pdbx_strand_id
1 'polypeptide(L)'
;MSKTTWSTEYSLVYFGPITMSEHERDHTTVADSEVDRFGFSPGAQFTYPQNFTHVQLIQLRRRETKWLEVLSNWDRWMTRKPYCVRDRCRKGIPPALRARVWQYLSGSHTLLQKNPGQYQKILSTVVPNDLVNQIKLDIHRQFPNHLLFNTLNGPGFV
;
A
#
# COMPACT_ATOMS: atom_id res chain seq x y z
N MET A 1 -32.76 22.96 -12.60
CA MET A 1 -32.24 22.63 -11.25
C MET A 1 -32.21 21.12 -11.13
N SER A 2 -31.12 20.51 -11.55
CA SER A 2 -31.02 19.06 -11.70
C SER A 2 -30.11 18.51 -10.61
N LYS A 3 -30.69 17.65 -9.76
CA LYS A 3 -29.97 16.90 -8.74
C LYS A 3 -29.23 15.76 -9.43
N THR A 4 -27.91 15.86 -9.55
CA THR A 4 -27.09 14.74 -10.00
C THR A 4 -26.72 13.90 -8.78
N THR A 5 -27.46 12.81 -8.60
CA THR A 5 -27.11 11.69 -7.72
C THR A 5 -25.92 10.95 -8.34
N TRP A 6 -24.77 10.96 -7.67
CA TRP A 6 -23.65 10.09 -8.03
C TRP A 6 -23.94 8.68 -7.49
N SER A 7 -24.25 7.77 -8.41
CA SER A 7 -24.26 6.34 -8.14
C SER A 7 -22.80 5.89 -8.02
N THR A 8 -22.41 5.36 -6.87
CA THR A 8 -21.07 4.79 -6.64
C THR A 8 -21.02 3.40 -7.26
N GLU A 9 -20.74 3.30 -8.56
CA GLU A 9 -20.28 2.05 -9.13
C GLU A 9 -18.82 1.85 -8.71
N TYR A 10 -18.64 1.04 -7.67
CA TYR A 10 -17.40 0.36 -7.38
C TYR A 10 -17.10 -0.58 -8.54
N SER A 11 -16.37 -0.10 -9.56
CA SER A 11 -15.67 -1.00 -10.49
C SER A 11 -14.50 -1.63 -9.73
N LEU A 12 -14.80 -2.68 -8.98
CA LEU A 12 -13.80 -3.67 -8.59
C LEU A 12 -13.27 -4.25 -9.90
N VAL A 13 -12.00 -4.00 -10.21
CA VAL A 13 -11.28 -4.86 -11.15
C VAL A 13 -11.16 -6.24 -10.51
N TYR A 14 -12.23 -7.02 -10.66
CA TYR A 14 -12.29 -8.42 -10.31
C TYR A 14 -11.49 -9.16 -11.37
N PHE A 15 -10.20 -9.38 -11.13
CA PHE A 15 -9.47 -10.40 -11.87
C PHE A 15 -10.06 -11.74 -11.42
N GLY A 16 -10.92 -12.33 -12.26
CA GLY A 16 -11.48 -13.65 -12.02
C GLY A 16 -10.37 -14.72 -11.87
N PRO A 17 -10.71 -15.91 -11.35
CA PRO A 17 -9.76 -17.02 -11.33
C PRO A 17 -9.34 -17.35 -12.75
N ILE A 18 -8.03 -17.30 -13.01
CA ILE A 18 -7.43 -17.75 -14.27
C ILE A 18 -7.66 -19.26 -14.34
N THR A 19 -8.59 -19.70 -15.19
CA THR A 19 -8.68 -21.11 -15.55
C THR A 19 -7.48 -21.44 -16.44
N MET A 20 -6.40 -21.93 -15.84
CA MET A 20 -5.28 -22.48 -16.59
C MET A 20 -5.71 -23.83 -17.20
N SER A 21 -5.54 -23.94 -18.51
CA SER A 21 -5.69 -25.18 -19.28
C SER A 21 -4.69 -26.24 -18.79
N GLU A 22 -5.12 -27.51 -18.79
CA GLU A 22 -4.48 -28.69 -18.19
C GLU A 22 -3.14 -29.16 -18.82
N HIS A 23 -2.37 -28.30 -19.47
CA HIS A 23 -1.17 -28.76 -20.18
C HIS A 23 0.04 -27.84 -20.03
N GLU A 24 0.63 -27.83 -18.83
CA GLU A 24 2.08 -27.83 -18.62
C GLU A 24 2.38 -28.00 -17.12
N ARG A 25 2.52 -29.26 -16.71
CA ARG A 25 3.15 -29.58 -15.41
C ARG A 25 4.65 -29.49 -15.61
N ASP A 26 5.22 -28.33 -15.30
CA ASP A 26 6.62 -28.28 -14.90
C ASP A 26 6.69 -28.04 -13.39
N HIS A 27 7.24 -29.04 -12.69
CA HIS A 27 7.29 -29.09 -11.23
C HIS A 27 8.39 -28.15 -10.72
N THR A 28 8.16 -26.84 -10.77
CA THR A 28 8.86 -25.93 -9.85
C THR A 28 8.09 -25.92 -8.55
N THR A 29 8.55 -26.72 -7.59
CA THR A 29 8.07 -26.70 -6.21
C THR A 29 8.31 -25.30 -5.65
N VAL A 30 7.30 -24.43 -5.72
CA VAL A 30 7.21 -23.24 -4.87
C VAL A 30 7.11 -23.80 -3.45
N ALA A 31 8.24 -23.89 -2.77
CA ALA A 31 8.28 -24.16 -1.35
C ALA A 31 7.30 -23.18 -0.70
N ASP A 32 6.37 -23.73 0.07
CA ASP A 32 5.36 -23.06 0.88
C ASP A 32 6.04 -22.12 1.87
N SER A 33 6.53 -20.98 1.37
CA SER A 33 7.22 -19.99 2.18
C SER A 33 6.15 -19.23 2.94
N GLU A 34 6.05 -19.53 4.23
CA GLU A 34 5.25 -18.81 5.22
C GLU A 34 5.73 -17.36 5.29
N VAL A 35 5.32 -16.53 4.32
CA VAL A 35 5.58 -15.10 4.33
C VAL A 35 4.55 -14.40 5.20
N ASP A 36 4.96 -13.34 5.89
CA ASP A 36 4.06 -12.57 6.71
C ASP A 36 3.08 -11.73 5.87
N ARG A 37 2.16 -11.07 6.56
CA ARG A 37 1.16 -10.16 5.96
C ARG A 37 1.75 -8.99 5.17
N PHE A 38 3.04 -8.73 5.27
CA PHE A 38 3.77 -7.70 4.54
C PHE A 38 4.66 -8.30 3.45
N GLY A 39 4.76 -9.62 3.34
CA GLY A 39 5.54 -10.32 2.32
C GLY A 39 6.96 -10.68 2.75
N PHE A 40 7.32 -10.60 4.03
CA PHE A 40 8.63 -11.04 4.51
C PHE A 40 8.63 -12.53 4.84
N SER A 41 9.67 -13.26 4.46
CA SER A 41 9.96 -14.62 4.93
C SER A 41 10.60 -14.59 6.33
N PRO A 42 10.63 -15.72 7.07
CA PRO A 42 11.21 -15.80 8.40
C PRO A 42 12.63 -15.19 8.49
N GLY A 43 12.83 -14.29 9.46
CA GLY A 43 14.06 -13.52 9.62
C GLY A 43 13.85 -12.30 10.51
N ALA A 44 14.83 -11.40 10.58
CA ALA A 44 14.79 -10.23 11.48
C ALA A 44 13.62 -9.26 11.22
N GLN A 45 13.09 -9.22 9.99
CA GLN A 45 11.97 -8.36 9.59
C GLN A 45 10.61 -9.09 9.58
N PHE A 46 10.61 -10.40 9.85
CA PHE A 46 9.41 -11.22 9.83
C PHE A 46 8.48 -10.88 10.99
N THR A 47 7.21 -10.63 10.70
CA THR A 47 6.18 -10.48 11.72
C THR A 47 5.28 -11.71 11.73
N TYR A 48 5.35 -12.50 12.79
CA TYR A 48 4.45 -13.65 12.94
C TYR A 48 2.98 -13.24 12.77
N PRO A 49 2.18 -14.03 12.04
CA PRO A 49 0.77 -13.74 11.83
C PRO A 49 0.08 -13.58 13.17
N GLN A 50 -0.47 -12.39 13.40
CA GLN A 50 -1.20 -12.09 14.63
C GLN A 50 -2.63 -12.60 14.47
N ASN A 51 -2.99 -13.59 15.29
CA ASN A 51 -4.38 -14.01 15.43
C ASN A 51 -5.14 -12.92 16.17
N PHE A 52 -5.83 -12.06 15.42
CA PHE A 52 -6.68 -11.03 16.02
C PHE A 52 -7.87 -11.68 16.71
N THR A 53 -8.07 -11.35 17.99
CA THR A 53 -9.30 -11.73 18.68
C THR A 53 -10.51 -11.04 18.02
N HIS A 54 -11.70 -11.63 18.14
CA HIS A 54 -12.93 -11.03 17.63
C HIS A 54 -13.13 -9.59 18.13
N VAL A 55 -12.78 -9.32 19.39
CA VAL A 55 -12.83 -7.99 20.00
C VAL A 55 -11.87 -7.02 19.30
N GLN A 56 -10.64 -7.44 18.99
CA GLN A 56 -9.66 -6.62 18.27
C GLN A 56 -10.11 -6.30 16.85
N LEU A 57 -10.73 -7.26 16.14
CA LEU A 57 -11.29 -7.02 14.81
C LEU A 57 -12.42 -5.98 14.84
N ILE A 58 -13.33 -6.06 15.81
CA ILE A 58 -14.37 -5.04 16.00
C ILE A 58 -13.75 -3.67 16.26
N GLN A 59 -12.72 -3.60 17.11
CA GLN A 59 -12.02 -2.34 17.38
C GLN A 59 -11.32 -1.78 16.13
N LEU A 60 -10.70 -2.64 15.30
CA LEU A 60 -10.06 -2.24 14.05
C LEU A 60 -11.10 -1.63 13.08
N ARG A 61 -12.22 -2.32 12.86
CA ARG A 61 -13.32 -1.81 12.01
C ARG A 61 -13.87 -0.48 12.51
N ARG A 62 -14.06 -0.32 13.83
CA ARG A 62 -14.47 0.97 14.43
C ARG A 62 -13.44 2.08 14.21
N ARG A 63 -12.13 1.76 14.21
CA ARG A 63 -11.08 2.73 13.89
C ARG A 63 -11.12 3.10 12.42
N GLU A 64 -11.35 2.15 11.52
CA GLU A 64 -11.51 2.38 10.09
C GLU A 64 -12.66 3.33 9.79
N THR A 65 -13.86 3.07 10.33
CA THR A 65 -15.02 3.96 10.15
C THR A 65 -14.71 5.39 10.56
N LYS A 66 -14.02 5.57 11.70
CA LYS A 66 -13.64 6.90 12.17
C LYS A 66 -12.59 7.56 11.26
N TRP A 67 -11.69 6.80 10.67
CA TRP A 67 -10.72 7.33 9.70
C TRP A 67 -11.38 7.68 8.36
N LEU A 68 -12.39 6.94 7.93
CA LEU A 68 -13.20 7.27 6.75
C LEU A 68 -13.94 8.60 6.95
N GLU A 69 -14.45 8.88 8.15
CA GLU A 69 -15.04 10.18 8.50
C GLU A 69 -14.02 11.33 8.44
N VAL A 70 -12.77 11.08 8.87
CA VAL A 70 -11.68 12.05 8.76
C VAL A 70 -11.37 12.32 7.29
N LEU A 71 -11.20 11.26 6.49
CA LEU A 71 -10.86 11.35 5.07
C LEU A 71 -11.94 12.01 4.22
N SER A 72 -13.22 11.79 4.53
CA SER A 72 -14.33 12.38 3.77
C SER A 72 -14.44 13.90 3.96
N ASN A 73 -13.90 14.43 5.05
CA ASN A 73 -13.94 15.85 5.39
C ASN A 73 -12.55 16.36 5.82
N TRP A 74 -11.52 15.95 5.07
CA TRP A 74 -10.11 16.15 5.45
C TRP A 74 -9.79 17.58 5.88
N ASP A 75 -10.12 18.57 5.05
CA ASP A 75 -9.80 19.98 5.32
C ASP A 75 -10.47 20.47 6.60
N ARG A 76 -11.75 20.14 6.81
CA ARG A 76 -12.48 20.49 8.03
C ARG A 76 -11.82 19.90 9.28
N TRP A 77 -11.34 18.65 9.21
CA TRP A 77 -10.65 18.01 10.33
C TRP A 77 -9.29 18.64 10.60
N MET A 78 -8.51 18.95 9.56
CA MET A 78 -7.21 19.59 9.72
C MET A 78 -7.33 21.04 10.23
N THR A 79 -8.37 21.77 9.83
CA THR A 79 -8.61 23.13 10.31
C THR A 79 -9.19 23.16 11.73
N ARG A 80 -10.22 22.35 12.02
CA ARG A 80 -10.98 22.47 13.28
C ARG A 80 -10.54 21.50 14.37
N LYS A 81 -9.95 20.35 14.01
CA LYS A 81 -9.64 19.25 14.94
C LYS A 81 -8.27 18.58 14.66
N PRO A 82 -7.18 19.34 14.42
CA PRO A 82 -5.87 18.75 14.09
C PRO A 82 -5.32 17.86 15.22
N TYR A 83 -5.58 18.22 16.49
CA TYR A 83 -5.18 17.41 17.64
C TYR A 83 -5.88 16.04 17.67
N CYS A 84 -7.16 15.96 17.26
CA CYS A 84 -7.84 14.67 17.15
C CYS A 84 -7.21 13.79 16.08
N VAL A 85 -6.80 14.36 14.95
CA VAL A 85 -6.10 13.62 13.88
C VAL A 85 -4.75 13.10 14.39
N ARG A 86 -3.96 13.95 15.07
CA ARG A 86 -2.71 13.55 15.71
C ARG A 86 -2.89 12.40 16.71
N ASP A 87 -3.88 12.48 17.59
CA ASP A 87 -4.13 11.45 18.59
C ASP A 87 -4.61 10.15 17.96
N ARG A 88 -5.31 10.20 16.82
CA ARG A 88 -5.62 9.02 16.00
C ARG A 88 -4.37 8.41 15.37
N CYS A 89 -3.43 9.23 14.88
CA CYS A 89 -2.14 8.73 14.37
C CYS A 89 -1.38 7.97 15.47
N ARG A 90 -1.34 8.50 16.70
CA ARG A 90 -0.72 7.84 17.85
C ARG A 90 -1.39 6.50 18.21
N LYS A 91 -2.69 6.38 18.00
CA LYS A 91 -3.44 5.10 18.15
C LYS A 91 -3.20 4.12 16.99
N GLY A 92 -2.52 4.55 15.92
CA GLY A 92 -2.24 3.79 14.73
C GLY A 92 -3.29 3.98 13.63
N ILE A 93 -2.79 4.03 12.40
CA ILE A 93 -3.60 4.06 11.18
C ILE A 93 -3.91 2.62 10.76
N PRO A 94 -5.20 2.24 10.58
CA PRO A 94 -5.58 0.93 10.10
C PRO A 94 -4.87 0.57 8.78
N PRO A 95 -4.33 -0.66 8.65
CA PRO A 95 -3.56 -1.06 7.47
C PRO A 95 -4.27 -0.78 6.13
N ALA A 96 -5.56 -1.07 6.04
CA ALA A 96 -6.37 -0.85 4.83
C ALA A 96 -6.45 0.62 4.39
N LEU A 97 -6.23 1.56 5.31
CA LEU A 97 -6.33 3.00 5.05
C LEU A 97 -4.97 3.70 4.97
N ARG A 98 -3.85 3.01 5.26
CA ARG A 98 -2.51 3.62 5.31
C ARG A 98 -2.14 4.31 4.01
N ALA A 99 -2.34 3.65 2.87
CA ALA A 99 -2.01 4.21 1.56
C ALA A 99 -2.63 5.60 1.36
N ARG A 100 -3.93 5.73 1.64
CA ARG A 100 -4.64 7.00 1.49
C ARG A 100 -4.28 8.00 2.61
N VAL A 101 -4.34 7.59 3.87
CA VAL A 101 -4.10 8.50 5.01
C VAL A 101 -2.68 9.07 4.98
N TRP A 102 -1.67 8.27 4.65
CA TRP A 102 -0.30 8.77 4.54
C TRP A 102 -0.13 9.78 3.41
N GLN A 103 -0.81 9.62 2.27
CA GLN A 103 -0.77 10.64 1.21
C GLN A 103 -1.37 11.98 1.66
N TYR A 104 -2.46 11.95 2.43
CA TYR A 104 -3.05 13.18 2.98
C TYR A 104 -2.15 13.82 4.04
N LEU A 105 -1.58 13.02 4.95
CA LEU A 105 -0.71 13.53 6.03
C LEU A 105 0.60 14.14 5.50
N SER A 106 1.21 13.55 4.49
CA SER A 106 2.44 14.07 3.87
C SER A 106 2.19 15.23 2.91
N GLY A 107 0.93 15.50 2.57
CA GLY A 107 0.56 16.44 1.52
C GLY A 107 0.80 15.93 0.10
N SER A 108 1.24 14.68 -0.07
CA SER A 108 1.50 14.12 -1.41
C SER A 108 0.23 14.01 -2.25
N HIS A 109 -0.95 13.83 -1.63
CA HIS A 109 -2.23 13.89 -2.34
C HIS A 109 -2.40 15.23 -3.07
N THR A 110 -2.21 16.35 -2.35
CA THR A 110 -2.34 17.70 -2.93
C THR A 110 -1.27 17.96 -3.99
N LEU A 111 -0.03 17.51 -3.78
CA LEU A 111 1.05 17.66 -4.76
C LEU A 111 0.76 16.87 -6.05
N LEU A 112 0.26 15.65 -5.93
CA LEU A 112 -0.12 14.81 -7.07
C LEU A 112 -1.23 15.48 -7.89
N GLN A 113 -2.27 16.01 -7.24
CA GLN A 113 -3.36 16.71 -7.92
C GLN A 113 -2.90 18.00 -8.62
N LYS A 114 -1.96 18.74 -8.02
CA LYS A 114 -1.41 19.97 -8.61
C LYS A 114 -0.45 19.72 -9.77
N ASN A 115 0.14 18.53 -9.87
CA ASN A 115 1.18 18.20 -10.84
C ASN A 115 0.89 16.87 -11.57
N PRO A 116 -0.24 16.77 -12.29
CA PRO A 116 -0.58 15.54 -13.03
C PRO A 116 0.51 15.23 -14.06
N GLY A 117 0.95 13.96 -14.13
CA GLY A 117 1.97 13.51 -15.08
C GLY A 117 3.43 13.83 -14.69
N GLN A 118 3.66 14.57 -13.60
CA GLN A 118 5.01 14.97 -13.19
C GLN A 118 5.92 13.79 -12.88
N TYR A 119 5.37 12.73 -12.25
CA TYR A 119 6.12 11.51 -11.97
C TYR A 119 6.64 10.86 -13.27
N GLN A 120 5.76 10.68 -14.27
CA GLN A 120 6.12 10.09 -15.57
C GLN A 120 7.17 10.95 -16.29
N LYS A 121 7.03 12.27 -16.21
CA LYS A 121 8.00 13.21 -16.79
C LYS A 121 9.39 13.02 -16.17
N ILE A 122 9.49 12.99 -14.84
CA ILE A 122 10.76 12.77 -14.14
C ILE A 122 11.31 11.38 -14.45
N LEU A 123 10.45 10.35 -14.48
CA LEU A 123 10.85 8.98 -14.79
C LEU A 123 11.47 8.85 -16.18
N SER A 124 11.02 9.65 -17.15
CA SER A 124 11.57 9.67 -18.51
C SER A 124 12.91 10.42 -18.66
N THR A 125 13.38 11.07 -17.59
CA THR A 125 14.65 11.82 -17.64
C THR A 125 15.86 10.90 -17.50
N VAL A 126 16.98 11.29 -18.12
CA VAL A 126 18.25 10.58 -17.97
C VAL A 126 18.82 10.86 -16.58
N VAL A 127 19.05 9.81 -15.81
CA VAL A 127 19.66 9.86 -14.47
C VAL A 127 21.14 9.45 -14.58
N PRO A 128 22.07 10.12 -13.86
CA PRO A 128 23.46 9.72 -13.80
C PRO A 128 23.65 8.25 -13.40
N ASN A 129 24.52 7.54 -14.12
CA ASN A 129 24.77 6.11 -13.89
C ASN A 129 25.22 5.80 -12.46
N ASP A 130 25.98 6.69 -11.82
CA ASP A 130 26.45 6.50 -10.44
C ASP A 130 25.28 6.42 -9.44
N LEU A 131 24.26 7.26 -9.60
CA LEU A 131 23.05 7.24 -8.76
C LEU A 131 22.24 5.96 -9.01
N VAL A 132 22.11 5.55 -10.27
CA VAL A 132 21.42 4.30 -10.64
C VAL A 132 22.11 3.09 -10.01
N ASN A 133 23.44 3.04 -10.08
CA ASN A 133 24.24 1.96 -9.52
C ASN A 133 24.13 1.92 -7.98
N GLN A 134 24.17 3.08 -7.31
CA GLN A 134 23.94 3.17 -5.87
C GLN A 134 22.56 2.63 -5.49
N ILE A 135 21.49 3.09 -6.15
CA ILE A 135 20.12 2.59 -5.88
C ILE A 135 20.03 1.07 -6.05
N LYS A 136 20.63 0.51 -7.12
CA LYS A 136 20.65 -0.95 -7.33
C LYS A 136 21.34 -1.70 -6.19
N LEU A 137 22.49 -1.21 -5.75
CA LEU A 137 23.21 -1.80 -4.61
C LEU A 137 22.40 -1.72 -3.31
N ASP A 138 21.59 -0.68 -3.14
CA ASP A 138 20.74 -0.47 -1.96
C ASP A 138 19.54 -1.42 -1.94
N ILE A 139 18.90 -1.64 -3.11
CA ILE A 139 17.75 -2.53 -3.24
C ILE A 139 18.10 -3.96 -2.80
N HIS A 140 19.25 -4.50 -3.24
CA HIS A 140 19.65 -5.87 -2.94
C HIS A 140 19.96 -6.13 -1.47
N ARG A 141 20.33 -5.09 -0.70
CA ARG A 141 20.68 -5.23 0.73
C ARG A 141 19.57 -4.83 1.70
N GLN A 142 18.55 -4.08 1.25
CA GLN A 142 17.51 -3.55 2.15
C GLN A 142 16.40 -4.55 2.47
N PHE A 143 15.99 -5.38 1.50
CA PHE A 143 14.87 -6.32 1.65
C PHE A 143 15.15 -7.72 1.06
N PRO A 144 16.25 -8.39 1.45
CA PRO A 144 16.66 -9.67 0.86
C PRO A 144 15.62 -10.79 1.06
N ASN A 145 14.82 -10.71 2.14
CA ASN A 145 13.85 -11.73 2.51
C ASN A 145 12.40 -11.35 2.17
N HIS A 146 12.18 -10.32 1.36
CA HIS A 146 10.83 -9.87 0.99
C HIS A 146 10.42 -10.46 -0.37
N LEU A 147 9.22 -11.03 -0.45
CA LEU A 147 8.69 -11.74 -1.63
C LEU A 147 8.77 -10.94 -2.93
N LEU A 148 8.51 -9.62 -2.87
CA LEU A 148 8.59 -8.75 -4.06
C LEU A 148 10.03 -8.37 -4.47
N PHE A 149 11.01 -8.53 -3.58
CA PHE A 149 12.38 -8.01 -3.75
C PHE A 149 13.47 -9.10 -3.66
N ASN A 150 13.11 -10.33 -3.30
CA ASN A 150 14.03 -11.46 -3.13
C ASN A 150 14.49 -12.10 -4.44
N THR A 151 13.85 -11.77 -5.57
CA THR A 151 14.17 -12.27 -6.91
C THR A 151 14.75 -11.15 -7.75
N LEU A 152 15.94 -11.37 -8.35
CA LEU A 152 16.45 -10.45 -9.36
C LEU A 152 15.41 -10.35 -10.49
N ASN A 153 15.01 -9.12 -10.84
CA ASN A 153 13.96 -8.81 -11.82
C ASN A 153 12.53 -9.21 -11.40
N GLY A 154 12.28 -9.38 -10.09
CA GLY A 154 10.92 -9.55 -9.56
C GLY A 154 10.05 -8.31 -9.73
N PRO A 155 8.73 -8.39 -9.44
CA PRO A 155 7.79 -7.28 -9.61
C PRO A 155 8.06 -6.06 -8.72
N GLY A 156 8.96 -6.16 -7.72
CA GLY A 156 9.46 -5.01 -6.97
C GLY A 156 10.58 -4.22 -7.69
N PHE A 157 11.12 -4.75 -8.79
CA PHE A 157 12.11 -4.11 -9.65
C PHE A 157 11.38 -3.54 -10.87
N VAL A 158 10.76 -2.37 -10.72
CA VAL A 158 10.11 -1.60 -11.80
C VAL A 158 10.76 -0.24 -11.95
#